data_AF-A0A6B3I3P7-F1
#
_entry.id   AF-A0A6B3I3P7-F1
#
_cell.length_a   1.000
_cell.length_b   1.000
_cell.length_c   1.000
_cell.angle_alpha   90.00
_cell.angle_beta   90.00
_cell.angle_gamma   90.00
#
_symmetry.space_group_name_H-M   'P 1'
#
loop_
_entity.id
_entity.type
_entity.pdbx_description
1 polymer ?
#
loop_
_entity_poly.entity_id
_entity_poly.type
_entity_poly.pdbx_seq_one_letter_code
_entity_poly.pdbx_strand_id
1 'polypeptide(L)'
;MLVLVLALVAGVGFGAYWSVSTVRASYPQTTGTITLDGLTGDVEVKRDSYGIPQIYADSDADLFRAQGFVQAQDRFWEMDVRRHMTA
;
A
#
# COMPACT_ATOMS: atom_id res chain seq x y z
N MET A 1 -34.42 9.98 25.93
CA MET A 1 -33.81 8.65 25.72
C MET A 1 -33.43 8.39 24.27
N LEU A 2 -34.38 8.45 23.32
CA LEU A 2 -34.11 8.16 21.89
C LEU A 2 -32.96 8.99 21.28
N VAL A 3 -32.96 10.31 21.50
CA VAL A 3 -31.89 11.21 21.00
C VAL A 3 -30.52 10.86 21.58
N LEU A 4 -30.46 10.46 22.85
CA LEU A 4 -29.21 10.09 23.52
C LEU A 4 -28.66 8.76 22.98
N VAL A 5 -29.54 7.80 22.69
CA VAL A 5 -29.17 6.54 22.03
C VAL A 5 -28.64 6.80 20.63
N LEU A 6 -29.31 7.65 19.84
CA LEU A 6 -28.85 8.01 18.50
C LEU A 6 -27.49 8.72 18.52
N ALA A 7 -27.27 9.63 19.47
CA ALA A 7 -25.99 10.31 19.64
C ALA A 7 -24.86 9.34 19.99
N LEU A 8 -25.12 8.36 20.87
CA LEU A 8 -24.15 7.31 21.22
C LEU A 8 -23.81 6.43 20.01
N VAL A 9 -24.81 5.97 19.26
CA VAL A 9 -24.61 5.15 18.05
C VAL A 9 -23.82 5.91 16.99
N ALA A 10 -24.15 7.19 16.77
CA ALA A 10 -23.42 8.04 15.82
C ALA A 10 -21.97 8.25 16.26
N GLY A 11 -21.72 8.52 17.55
CA GLY A 11 -20.38 8.70 18.09
C GLY A 11 -19.52 7.45 17.97
N VAL A 12 -20.06 6.28 18.33
CA VAL A 12 -19.36 5.00 18.20
C VAL A 12 -19.12 4.64 16.72
N GLY A 13 -20.13 4.83 15.87
CA GLY A 13 -20.01 4.57 14.43
C GLY A 13 -18.95 5.45 13.77
N PHE A 14 -18.96 6.74 14.08
CA PHE A 14 -17.95 7.69 13.58
C PHE A 14 -16.54 7.37 14.11
N GLY A 15 -16.42 7.08 15.41
CA GLY A 15 -15.15 6.71 16.01
C GLY A 15 -14.57 5.42 15.42
N ALA A 16 -15.41 4.40 15.21
CA ALA A 16 -15.00 3.15 14.57
C ALA A 16 -14.58 3.37 13.11
N TYR A 17 -15.36 4.13 12.34
CA TYR A 17 -15.04 4.47 10.95
C TYR A 17 -13.68 5.18 10.86
N TRP A 18 -13.48 6.22 11.66
CA TRP A 18 -12.25 7.01 11.66
C TRP A 18 -11.03 6.21 12.10
N SER A 19 -11.19 5.34 13.10
CA SER A 19 -10.12 4.45 13.56
C SER A 19 -9.72 3.45 12.48
N VAL A 20 -10.70 2.78 11.85
CA VAL A 20 -10.44 1.81 10.79
C VAL A 20 -9.82 2.47 9.56
N SER A 21 -10.31 3.65 9.17
CA SER A 21 -9.75 4.38 8.02
C SER A 21 -8.31 4.79 8.26
N THR A 22 -7.99 5.27 9.47
CA THR A 22 -6.64 5.74 9.82
C THR A 22 -5.64 4.58 9.86
N VAL A 23 -6.03 3.45 10.45
CA VAL A 23 -5.17 2.26 10.48
C VAL A 23 -4.94 1.72 9.07
N ARG A 24 -5.99 1.63 8.25
CA ARG A 24 -5.86 1.12 6.87
C ARG A 24 -5.07 2.04 5.94
N ALA A 25 -5.09 3.36 6.18
CA ALA A 25 -4.32 4.32 5.40
C ALA A 25 -2.80 4.10 5.49
N SER A 26 -2.32 3.37 6.50
CA SER A 26 -0.91 3.01 6.64
C SER A 26 -0.50 1.81 5.78
N TYR A 27 -1.46 1.07 5.19
CA TYR A 27 -1.15 -0.04 4.31
C TYR A 27 -0.82 0.45 2.88
N PRO A 28 0.14 -0.19 2.21
CA PRO A 28 0.44 0.12 0.82
C PRO A 28 -0.74 -0.23 -0.08
N GLN A 29 -0.93 0.55 -1.13
CA GLN A 29 -1.89 0.24 -2.18
C GLN A 29 -1.33 -0.86 -3.08
N THR A 30 -1.89 -2.08 -2.98
CA THR A 30 -1.46 -3.25 -3.76
C THR A 30 -2.37 -3.59 -4.94
N THR A 31 -3.45 -2.84 -5.13
CA THR A 31 -4.44 -3.02 -6.19
C THR A 31 -4.78 -1.69 -6.88
N GLY A 32 -5.35 -1.79 -8.08
CA GLY A 32 -5.66 -0.62 -8.91
C GLY A 32 -4.44 -0.09 -9.64
N THR A 33 -4.48 1.19 -10.02
CA THR A 33 -3.45 1.84 -10.83
C THR A 33 -2.76 2.93 -10.02
N ILE A 34 -1.43 3.00 -10.14
CA ILE A 34 -0.60 4.02 -9.51
C ILE A 34 0.29 4.61 -10.61
N THR A 35 0.37 5.93 -10.67
CA THR A 35 1.34 6.62 -11.52
C THR A 35 2.68 6.64 -10.80
N LEU A 36 3.72 6.09 -11.44
CA LEU A 36 5.07 6.08 -10.91
C LEU A 36 5.99 6.91 -11.81
N ASP A 37 6.63 7.92 -11.21
CA ASP A 37 7.53 8.79 -11.94
C ASP A 37 8.76 8.04 -12.47
N GLY A 38 9.10 8.31 -13.73
CA GLY A 38 10.24 7.73 -14.43
C GLY A 38 9.99 6.35 -15.03
N LEU A 39 8.75 5.87 -15.06
CA LEU A 39 8.35 4.81 -15.99
C LEU A 39 8.21 5.40 -17.41
N THR A 40 8.69 4.64 -18.40
CA THR A 40 8.55 5.00 -19.82
C THR A 40 7.39 4.31 -20.51
N GLY A 41 6.91 3.20 -19.94
CA GLY A 41 5.70 2.48 -20.37
C GLY A 41 4.91 1.92 -19.19
N ASP A 42 3.83 1.21 -19.51
CA ASP A 42 2.98 0.55 -18.52
C ASP A 42 3.68 -0.68 -17.94
N VAL A 43 3.46 -0.93 -16.64
CA VAL A 43 3.95 -2.11 -15.94
C VAL A 43 2.79 -2.79 -15.23
N GLU A 44 2.61 -4.09 -15.48
CA GLU A 44 1.59 -4.90 -14.81
C GLU A 44 2.20 -5.66 -13.62
N VAL A 45 1.59 -5.52 -12.45
CA VAL A 45 1.98 -6.26 -11.24
C VAL A 45 0.83 -7.17 -10.81
N LYS A 46 1.04 -8.48 -10.94
CA LYS A 46 0.09 -9.50 -10.49
C LYS A 46 0.57 -10.11 -9.18
N ARG A 47 -0.28 -10.18 -8.16
CA ARG A 47 0.03 -10.87 -6.90
C ARG A 47 -0.80 -12.14 -6.80
N ASP A 48 -0.16 -13.24 -6.44
CA ASP A 48 -0.86 -14.50 -6.19
C ASP A 48 -1.57 -14.52 -4.83
N SER A 49 -2.19 -15.65 -4.46
CA SER A 49 -2.87 -15.82 -3.18
C SER A 49 -1.96 -15.74 -1.95
N TYR A 50 -0.65 -15.91 -2.14
CA TYR A 50 0.37 -15.77 -1.10
C TYR A 50 1.00 -14.36 -1.08
N GLY A 51 0.58 -13.48 -1.98
CA GLY A 51 1.10 -12.12 -2.11
C GLY A 51 2.40 -12.02 -2.90
N ILE A 52 2.85 -13.09 -3.58
CA ILE A 52 4.08 -13.08 -4.37
C ILE A 52 3.85 -12.24 -5.65
N PRO A 53 4.63 -11.16 -5.88
CA PRO A 53 4.46 -10.31 -7.04
C PRO A 53 5.15 -10.88 -8.29
N GLN A 54 4.43 -10.85 -9.40
CA GLN A 54 4.91 -11.10 -10.76
C GLN A 54 4.81 -9.79 -11.53
N ILE A 55 5.93 -9.33 -12.08
CA ILE A 55 6.05 -8.00 -12.70
C ILE A 55 6.32 -8.19 -14.19
N TYR A 56 5.51 -7.54 -15.02
CA TYR A 56 5.59 -7.59 -16.47
C TYR A 56 5.75 -6.17 -17.03
N ALA A 57 6.80 -5.95 -17.80
CA ALA A 57 7.11 -4.68 -18.43
C ALA A 57 7.75 -4.91 -19.81
N ASP A 58 7.60 -3.95 -20.72
CA ASP A 58 8.17 -4.02 -22.07
C ASP A 58 9.66 -3.59 -22.11
N SER A 59 10.16 -2.98 -21.03
CA SER A 59 11.56 -2.58 -20.91
C SER A 59 12.18 -3.07 -19.61
N ASP A 60 13.46 -3.46 -19.67
CA ASP A 60 14.22 -3.86 -18.47
C ASP A 60 14.30 -2.71 -17.45
N ALA A 61 14.41 -1.48 -17.94
CA ALA A 61 14.49 -0.29 -17.08
C ALA A 61 13.20 -0.10 -16.26
N ASP A 62 12.03 -0.24 -16.89
CA ASP A 62 10.74 -0.15 -16.22
C ASP A 62 10.51 -1.35 -15.30
N LEU A 63 10.95 -2.55 -15.71
CA LEU A 63 10.88 -3.77 -14.89
C LEU A 63 11.63 -3.59 -13.56
N PHE A 64 12.90 -3.17 -13.61
CA PHE A 64 13.70 -2.98 -12.39
C PHE A 64 13.20 -1.82 -11.53
N ARG A 65 12.68 -0.76 -12.15
CA ARG A 65 12.05 0.36 -11.43
C ARG A 65 10.82 -0.10 -10.66
N ALA A 66 9.92 -0.82 -11.32
CA ALA A 66 8.74 -1.38 -10.69
C ALA A 66 9.08 -2.45 -9.66
N GLN A 67 10.11 -3.28 -9.89
CA GLN A 67 10.60 -4.24 -8.90
C GLN A 67 11.02 -3.55 -7.61
N GLY A 68 11.82 -2.49 -7.68
CA GLY A 68 12.22 -1.72 -6.49
C GLY A 68 11.02 -1.11 -5.77
N PHE A 69 10.05 -0.58 -6.52
CA PHE A 69 8.82 -0.02 -5.96
C PHE A 69 7.99 -1.08 -5.23
N VAL A 70 7.70 -2.22 -5.88
CA VAL A 70 6.95 -3.35 -5.31
C VAL A 70 7.66 -3.92 -4.09
N GLN A 71 8.99 -4.06 -4.15
CA GLN A 71 9.76 -4.53 -3.01
C GLN A 71 9.69 -3.57 -1.82
N ALA A 72 9.70 -2.26 -2.07
CA ALA A 72 9.47 -1.27 -1.03
C ALA A 72 8.05 -1.38 -0.44
N GLN A 73 7.01 -1.65 -1.25
CA GLN A 73 5.65 -1.85 -0.72
C GLN A 73 5.61 -2.95 0.35
N ASP A 74 6.33 -4.05 0.13
CA ASP A 74 6.27 -5.20 1.03
C ASP A 74 7.33 -5.14 2.15
N ARG A 75 8.50 -4.53 1.89
CA ARG A 75 9.71 -4.64 2.73
C ARG A 75 10.40 -3.32 3.04
N PHE A 76 9.71 -2.18 2.91
CA PHE A 76 10.31 -0.85 3.12
C PHE A 76 11.13 -0.76 4.42
N TRP A 77 10.55 -1.21 5.54
CA TRP A 77 11.24 -1.19 6.84
C TRP A 77 12.54 -2.00 6.83
N GLU A 78 12.53 -3.20 6.25
CA GLU A 78 13.71 -4.08 6.18
C GLU A 78 14.81 -3.44 5.31
N MET A 79 14.42 -2.81 4.19
CA MET A 79 15.34 -2.08 3.31
C MET A 79 15.94 -0.85 4.01
N ASP A 80 15.09 -0.06 4.68
CA ASP A 80 15.48 1.16 5.40
C ASP A 80 16.41 0.85 6.58
N VAL A 81 16.08 -0.16 7.38
CA VAL A 81 16.92 -0.54 8.51
C VAL A 81 18.28 -1.08 8.03
N ARG A 82 18.30 -1.97 7.03
CA ARG A 82 19.56 -2.52 6.52
C ARG A 82 20.50 -1.48 5.93
N ARG A 83 19.97 -0.48 5.21
CA ARG A 83 20.81 0.60 4.64
C ARG A 83 21.46 1.49 5.70
N HIS A 84 20.86 1.62 6.89
CA HIS A 84 21.41 2.43 7.98
C HIS A 84 22.30 1.62 8.94
N MET A 85 22.11 0.30 9.04
CA MET A 85 22.93 -0.57 9.91
C MET A 85 24.26 -1.00 9.29
N THR A 86 24.36 -1.00 7.96
CA THR A 86 25.56 -1.50 7.24
C THR A 86 26.51 -0.34 6.85
N ALA A 87 26.31 0.85 7.42
CA ALA A 87 27.15 2.03 7.21
C ALA A 87 28.21 2.18 8.33
#